data_AF-A0A2E5HQB5-F1
#
_entry.id   AF-A0A2E5HQB5-F1
#
_cell.length_a   1.000
_cell.length_b   1.000
_cell.length_c   1.000
_cell.angle_alpha   90.00
_cell.angle_beta   90.00
_cell.angle_gamma   90.00
#
_symmetry.space_group_name_H-M   'P 1'
#
loop_
_entity.id
_entity.type
_entity.pdbx_description
1 polymer ?
#
loop_
_entity_poly.entity_id
_entity_poly.type
_entity_poly.pdbx_seq_one_letter_code
_entity_poly.pdbx_strand_id
1 'polypeptide(L)'
;MAGSGSLFIIDVDTGEQLGPIQGDKGDVSFPERVRGWSDVLDCRHEPYQEMPLPTLRHYAHHVHKFFLLVDEGYIASYVSASAAPPLEAAEPA
;
A
#
# COMPACT_ATOMS: atom_id res chain seq x y z
N MET A 1 -15.89 12.79 -14.03
CA MET A 1 -15.11 11.64 -14.49
C MET A 1 -14.63 10.93 -13.23
N ALA A 2 -15.27 9.81 -12.88
CA ALA A 2 -14.81 8.98 -11.77
C ALA A 2 -13.49 8.34 -12.23
N GLY A 3 -12.37 8.81 -11.70
CA GLY A 3 -11.09 8.19 -11.93
C GLY A 3 -11.12 6.84 -11.24
N SER A 4 -11.26 5.77 -12.02
CA SER A 4 -11.09 4.39 -11.59
C SER A 4 -9.63 4.17 -11.18
N GLY A 5 -9.20 4.79 -10.08
CA GLY A 5 -7.86 4.61 -9.53
C GLY A 5 -7.77 3.23 -8.91
N SER A 6 -6.79 2.44 -9.32
CA SER A 6 -6.58 1.14 -8.69
C SER A 6 -6.12 1.38 -7.25
N LEU A 7 -6.81 0.74 -6.31
CA LEU A 7 -6.43 0.78 -4.91
C LEU A 7 -5.65 -0.49 -4.57
N PHE A 8 -4.74 -0.35 -3.62
CA PHE A 8 -3.92 -1.45 -3.14
C PHE A 8 -3.94 -1.46 -1.62
N ILE A 9 -3.99 -2.66 -1.07
CA ILE A 9 -3.85 -2.89 0.35
C ILE A 9 -2.44 -3.40 0.61
N ILE A 10 -1.79 -2.92 1.65
CA ILE A 10 -0.51 -3.46 2.10
C ILE A 10 -0.69 -3.99 3.51
N ASP A 11 -0.31 -5.25 3.72
CA ASP A 11 -0.29 -5.83 5.05
C ASP A 11 0.83 -5.21 5.90
N VAL A 12 0.48 -4.79 7.09
CA VAL A 12 1.39 -4.07 7.99
C VAL A 12 2.42 -5.01 8.61
N ASP A 13 2.07 -6.26 8.87
CA ASP A 13 2.94 -7.26 9.50
C ASP A 13 3.93 -7.85 8.49
N THR A 14 3.45 -8.31 7.33
CA THR A 14 4.28 -8.97 6.31
C THR A 14 4.85 -8.00 5.28
N GLY A 15 4.24 -6.83 5.09
CA GLY A 15 4.56 -5.93 3.98
C GLY A 15 4.04 -6.42 2.63
N GLU A 16 3.20 -7.45 2.62
CA GLU A 16 2.63 -8.02 1.40
C GLU A 16 1.58 -7.08 0.80
N GLN A 17 1.71 -6.82 -0.50
CA GLN A 17 0.74 -6.04 -1.25
C GLN A 17 -0.40 -6.94 -1.76
N LEU A 18 -1.62 -6.57 -1.42
CA LEU A 18 -2.88 -7.17 -1.84
C LEU A 18 -3.58 -6.22 -2.81
N GLY A 19 -3.67 -6.60 -4.08
CA GLY A 19 -4.39 -5.85 -5.09
C GLY A 19 -4.04 -6.30 -6.50
N PRO A 20 -4.52 -5.59 -7.53
CA PRO A 20 -5.36 -4.39 -7.45
C PRO A 20 -6.77 -4.70 -6.96
N ILE A 21 -7.30 -3.87 -6.06
CA ILE A 21 -8.71 -3.88 -5.69
C ILE A 21 -9.44 -2.73 -6.38
N GLN A 22 -10.66 -3.00 -6.84
CA GLN A 22 -11.52 -1.98 -7.41
C GLN A 22 -12.34 -1.34 -6.28
N GLY A 23 -12.31 -0.01 -6.22
CA GLY A 23 -13.15 0.74 -5.31
C GLY A 23 -13.08 2.24 -5.55
N ASP A 24 -14.19 2.92 -5.28
CA ASP A 24 -14.33 4.36 -5.44
C ASP A 24 -14.74 4.98 -4.11
N LYS A 25 -13.87 5.85 -3.54
CA LYS A 25 -13.96 6.74 -2.34
C LYS A 25 -14.86 6.37 -1.13
N GLY A 26 -15.49 5.22 -1.09
CA GLY A 26 -16.49 4.79 -0.11
C GLY A 26 -16.98 3.35 -0.36
N ASP A 27 -16.92 2.86 -1.60
CA ASP A 27 -17.24 1.47 -1.95
C ASP A 27 -15.93 0.77 -2.35
N VAL A 28 -15.25 0.19 -1.35
CA VAL A 28 -13.98 -0.53 -1.54
C VAL A 28 -14.24 -2.01 -1.31
N SER A 29 -14.01 -2.83 -2.33
CA SER A 29 -14.08 -4.29 -2.20
C SER A 29 -12.84 -4.81 -1.48
N PHE A 30 -12.99 -5.02 -0.18
CA PHE A 30 -11.95 -5.61 0.65
C PHE A 30 -11.86 -7.14 0.42
N PRO A 31 -10.65 -7.71 0.35
CA PRO A 31 -10.48 -9.17 0.29
C PRO A 31 -10.94 -9.81 1.61
N GLU A 32 -11.28 -11.10 1.59
CA GLU A 32 -11.86 -11.81 2.75
C GLU A 32 -11.00 -11.72 4.04
N ARG A 33 -9.69 -11.47 3.92
CA ARG A 33 -8.79 -11.31 5.08
C ARG A 33 -8.95 -9.97 5.81
N VAL A 34 -9.60 -8.98 5.20
CA VAL A 34 -9.75 -7.63 5.71
C VAL A 34 -11.18 -7.43 6.17
N ARG A 35 -11.43 -7.20 7.47
CA ARG A 35 -12.80 -7.04 8.00
C ARG A 35 -13.42 -5.67 7.69
N GLY A 36 -12.94 -5.01 6.64
CA GLY A 36 -13.31 -3.67 6.21
C GLY A 36 -12.46 -2.56 6.84
N TRP A 37 -13.00 -1.35 6.81
CA TRP A 37 -12.33 -0.11 7.25
C TRP A 37 -11.85 -0.11 8.71
N SER A 38 -12.39 -0.98 9.56
CA SER A 38 -11.95 -1.12 10.95
C SER A 38 -10.50 -1.58 11.06
N ASP A 39 -10.05 -2.46 10.15
CA ASP A 39 -8.67 -2.99 10.15
C ASP A 39 -7.74 -2.22 9.20
N VAL A 40 -8.28 -1.29 8.42
CA VAL A 40 -7.58 -0.58 7.36
C VAL A 40 -7.29 0.86 7.77
N LEU A 41 -6.07 1.30 7.51
CA LEU A 41 -5.66 2.69 7.58
C LEU A 41 -5.74 3.31 6.19
N ASP A 42 -6.52 4.39 6.04
CA ASP A 42 -6.59 5.13 4.78
C ASP A 42 -5.37 6.05 4.63
N CYS A 43 -4.42 5.64 3.79
CA CYS A 43 -3.19 6.38 3.52
C CYS A 43 -3.25 7.19 2.22
N ARG A 44 -4.44 7.36 1.63
CA ARG A 44 -4.63 8.14 0.40
C ARG A 44 -4.61 9.66 0.61
N HIS A 45 -4.47 10.08 1.87
CA HIS A 45 -4.50 11.49 2.27
C HIS A 45 -3.12 11.92 2.75
N GLU A 46 -2.76 13.18 2.51
CA GLU A 46 -1.64 13.81 3.19
C GLU A 46 -1.89 13.81 4.71
N PRO A 47 -0.87 13.54 5.53
CA PRO A 47 0.56 13.43 5.19
C PRO A 47 1.03 12.00 4.82
N TYR A 48 0.14 11.01 4.74
CA TYR A 48 0.54 9.61 4.58
C TYR A 48 1.20 9.31 3.24
N GLN A 49 0.80 10.01 2.18
CA GLN A 49 1.42 9.87 0.85
C GLN A 49 2.88 10.33 0.79
N GLU A 50 3.29 11.24 1.69
CA GLU A 50 4.68 11.72 1.78
C GLU A 50 5.54 10.86 2.71
N MET A 51 4.91 9.96 3.48
CA MET A 51 5.61 9.10 4.42
C MET A 51 6.09 7.80 3.75
N PRO A 52 7.30 7.33 4.11
CA PRO A 52 7.78 6.05 3.62
C PRO A 52 6.98 4.90 4.24
N LEU A 53 6.79 3.82 3.48
CA LEU A 53 6.05 2.62 3.91
C LEU A 53 6.42 2.10 5.31
N PRO A 54 7.70 1.98 5.72
CA PRO A 54 8.04 1.55 7.08
C PRO A 54 7.46 2.46 8.17
N THR A 55 7.39 3.77 7.93
CA THR A 55 6.78 4.72 8.86
C THR A 55 5.27 4.52 8.92
N LEU A 56 4.60 4.36 7.77
CA LEU A 56 3.16 4.08 7.73
C LEU A 56 2.81 2.77 8.47
N ARG A 57 3.62 1.73 8.28
CA ARG A 57 3.45 0.44 8.99
C ARG A 57 3.59 0.62 10.50
N HIS A 58 4.56 1.41 10.95
CA HIS A 58 4.72 1.72 12.37
C HIS A 58 3.51 2.46 12.94
N TYR A 59 3.00 3.47 12.21
CA TYR A 59 1.79 4.19 12.61
C TYR A 59 0.56 3.29 12.64
N ALA A 60 0.36 2.45 11.63
CA ALA A 60 -0.76 1.53 11.57
C ALA A 60 -0.75 0.54 12.75
N HIS A 61 0.40 -0.02 13.11
CA HIS A 61 0.54 -0.81 14.33
C HIS A 61 0.12 -0.03 15.59
N HIS A 62 0.52 1.25 15.67
CA HIS A 62 0.19 2.10 16.81
C HIS A 62 -1.32 2.38 16.94
N VAL A 63 -2.01 2.57 15.81
CA VAL A 63 -3.47 2.79 15.77
C VAL A 63 -4.29 1.50 15.63
N HIS A 64 -3.66 0.34 15.83
CA HIS A 64 -4.28 -0.99 15.71
C HIS A 64 -4.94 -1.25 14.34
N LYS A 65 -4.27 -0.82 13.28
CA LYS A 65 -4.62 -1.12 11.88
C LYS A 65 -3.65 -2.15 11.33
N PHE A 66 -4.20 -3.20 10.73
CA PHE A 66 -3.42 -4.32 10.18
C PHE A 66 -3.13 -4.16 8.68
N PHE A 67 -3.85 -3.25 8.03
CA PHE A 67 -3.79 -3.04 6.59
C PHE A 67 -3.64 -1.55 6.28
N LEU A 68 -2.86 -1.21 5.26
CA LEU A 68 -2.74 0.15 4.70
C LEU A 68 -3.46 0.20 3.37
N LEU A 69 -4.35 1.15 3.16
CA LEU A 69 -4.95 1.43 1.86
C LEU A 69 -4.19 2.56 1.18
N VAL A 70 -3.60 2.27 0.04
CA VAL A 70 -2.84 3.21 -0.77
C VAL A 70 -3.38 3.22 -2.20
N ASP A 71 -3.16 4.32 -2.91
CA ASP A 71 -3.50 4.43 -4.33
C ASP A 71 -2.36 3.93 -5.23
N GLU A 72 -2.65 3.76 -6.52
CA GLU A 72 -1.65 3.32 -7.50
C GLU A 72 -0.46 4.27 -7.61
N GLY A 73 -0.64 5.58 -7.40
CA GLY A 73 0.42 6.57 -7.47
C GLY A 73 1.44 6.37 -6.35
N TYR A 74 0.97 6.07 -5.14
CA TYR A 74 1.86 5.70 -4.02
C TYR A 74 2.62 4.42 -4.32
N ILE A 75 1.94 3.37 -4.83
CA ILE A 75 2.60 2.11 -5.22
C ILE A 75 3.61 2.34 -6.35
N ALA A 76 3.29 3.12 -7.37
CA ALA A 76 4.21 3.42 -8.46
C ALA A 76 5.46 4.15 -7.94
N SER A 77 5.28 5.10 -7.04
CA SER A 77 6.40 5.78 -6.36
C SER A 77 7.22 4.82 -5.50
N TYR A 78 6.55 3.98 -4.70
CA TYR A 78 7.19 3.00 -3.82
C TYR A 78 7.92 1.90 -4.59
N VAL A 79 7.29 1.29 -5.59
CA VAL A 79 7.90 0.28 -6.47
C VAL A 79 9.05 0.91 -7.24
N SER A 80 8.94 2.14 -7.73
CA SER A 80 10.08 2.81 -8.37
C SER A 80 11.24 3.09 -7.40
N ALA A 81 10.96 3.30 -6.11
CA ALA A 81 11.98 3.46 -5.07
C ALA A 81 12.54 2.12 -4.55
N SER A 82 11.72 1.06 -4.54
CA SER A 82 12.06 -0.29 -4.10
C SER A 82 12.64 -1.15 -5.22
N ALA A 83 12.42 -0.79 -6.49
CA ALA A 83 13.05 -1.37 -7.68
C ALA A 83 14.47 -0.80 -7.88
N ALA A 84 15.21 -0.54 -6.81
CA ALA A 84 16.64 -0.70 -6.88
C ALA A 84 16.87 -2.16 -7.34
N PRO A 85 17.54 -2.38 -8.49
CA PRO A 85 17.58 -3.67 -9.14
C PRO A 85 18.12 -4.73 -8.15
N PRO A 86 17.60 -5.98 -8.18
CA PRO A 86 18.38 -7.08 -7.65
C PRO A 86 19.74 -6.99 -8.34
N LEU A 87 20.83 -6.94 -7.56
CA LEU A 87 22.20 -7.02 -8.02
C LEU A 87 22.29 -7.85 -9.30
N GLU A 88 22.37 -7.15 -10.43
CA GLU A 88 22.61 -7.74 -11.73
C GLU A 88 23.96 -8.46 -11.61
N ALA A 89 23.91 -9.77 -11.84
CA ALA A 89 25.02 -10.64 -12.20
C ALA A 89 26.42 -10.16 -11.77
N ALA A 90 26.92 -10.78 -10.70
CA ALA A 90 28.35 -10.96 -10.54
C ALA A 90 28.87 -11.85 -11.70
N GLU A 91 29.17 -11.25 -12.84
CA GLU A 91 30.07 -11.82 -13.84
C GLU A 91 31.28 -10.88 -13.98
N PRO A 92 32.40 -11.13 -13.28
CA PRO A 92 33.68 -10.66 -13.75
C PRO A 92 34.22 -11.59 -14.84
N ALA A 93 34.60 -10.94 -15.93
CA ALA A 93 35.23 -11.38 -17.18
C ALA A 93 36.26 -12.54 -17.11
#